data_AF-A0A315BA98-F1
#
_entry.id   AF-A0A315BA98-F1
#
_cell.length_a   1.000
_cell.length_b   1.000
_cell.length_c   1.000
_cell.angle_alpha   90.00
_cell.angle_beta   90.00
_cell.angle_gamma   90.00
#
_symmetry.space_group_name_H-M   'P 1'
#
loop_
_entity.id
_entity.type
_entity.pdbx_description
1 polymer ?
#
loop_
_entity_poly.entity_id
_entity_poly.type
_entity_poly.pdbx_seq_one_letter_code
_entity_poly.pdbx_strand_id
1 'polypeptide(L)'
;MTNNTTSKTAQLAAFASALRFEDIPEPVVRKIEDLLVDWFGSAVAGHGSRPVESITRFAQAMGAGEGPSEVIINRARTTPYLAAMANAAASHVAEQDDVHNGSVFHPATVVFPPAVAVAQALGASGQQLLAASVVGYEVGIRVGEFLGRSHYRVFHTTGTAGTLAAAAAVGHLLGLNAQQMQHALGSAGTQSAGLWEFLRTAADSKQLHTAHAAAAGLMSAYLAKDGFTGAAEILEGPQGMAVGMSSDADPSRLVDGLGTRWATAETSFKYHASCRHTHPAADALLHVMQTNGLKLDDLAQVVTHVHQGAIDVLGPVVQPTTVHQSKFSMGTVLALVAQHGHAGLTEFDRDFLSQQTQALRDKVSMVLDAEVDGAYPKRWIGKVTVTTTDGRVLHGRVDEPKGDPGNTLSRQEITDKALRLAAFSGGATPEAMRQSVDALWQVATWPKVGALLS
;
A
#
# COMPACT_ATOMS: atom_id res chain seq x y z
N MET A 1 21.03 25.07 31.55
CA MET A 1 20.06 24.03 31.97
C MET A 1 19.11 23.84 30.80
N THR A 2 19.47 22.97 29.86
CA THR A 2 18.65 22.64 28.70
C THR A 2 17.57 21.67 29.18
N ASN A 3 16.31 22.06 29.10
CA ASN A 3 15.17 21.17 29.35
C ASN A 3 15.37 19.91 28.51
N ASN A 4 15.53 18.78 29.18
CA ASN A 4 15.80 17.47 28.57
C ASN A 4 14.49 16.89 28.04
N THR A 5 13.84 17.59 27.10
CA THR A 5 12.67 17.06 26.40
C THR A 5 13.15 15.97 25.45
N THR A 6 12.79 14.72 25.74
CA THR A 6 13.01 13.57 24.87
C THR A 6 12.58 13.88 23.45
N SER A 7 13.47 13.66 22.46
CA SER A 7 13.17 13.91 21.05
C SER A 7 11.96 13.08 20.59
N LYS A 8 11.27 13.52 19.53
CA LYS A 8 10.11 12.80 19.00
C LYS A 8 10.56 11.50 18.34
N THR A 9 11.73 11.48 17.71
CA THR A 9 12.35 10.22 17.25
C THR A 9 12.53 9.24 18.42
N ALA A 10 13.01 9.68 19.58
CA ALA A 10 13.17 8.82 20.75
C ALA A 10 11.82 8.35 21.34
N GLN A 11 10.78 9.19 21.35
CA GLN A 11 9.44 8.80 21.78
C GLN A 11 8.82 7.73 20.86
N LEU A 12 8.96 7.91 19.54
CA LEU A 12 8.49 6.94 18.56
C LEU A 12 9.25 5.61 18.66
N ALA A 13 10.56 5.66 18.87
CA ALA A 13 11.39 4.48 19.11
C ALA A 13 10.99 3.73 20.39
N ALA A 14 10.68 4.45 21.47
CA ALA A 14 10.21 3.86 22.71
C ALA A 14 8.88 3.10 22.51
N PHE A 15 7.91 3.71 21.83
CA PHE A 15 6.65 3.04 21.47
C PHE A 15 6.90 1.78 20.63
N ALA A 16 7.68 1.90 19.56
CA ALA A 16 7.99 0.79 18.66
C ALA A 16 8.69 -0.38 19.37
N SER A 17 9.52 -0.10 20.38
CA SER A 17 10.19 -1.14 21.17
C SER A 17 9.28 -1.82 22.21
N ALA A 18 8.29 -1.10 22.74
CA ALA A 18 7.55 -1.52 23.93
C ALA A 18 6.16 -2.11 23.65
N LEU A 19 5.59 -1.87 22.46
CA LEU A 19 4.23 -2.30 22.14
C LEU A 19 4.09 -3.83 22.24
N ARG A 20 3.17 -4.34 23.06
CA ARG A 20 2.87 -5.78 23.11
C ARG A 20 1.60 -6.08 22.34
N PHE A 21 1.45 -7.32 21.88
CA PHE A 21 0.26 -7.74 21.13
C PHE A 21 -1.03 -7.52 21.94
N GLU A 22 -1.01 -7.81 23.23
CA GLU A 22 -2.13 -7.63 24.15
C GLU A 22 -2.54 -6.17 24.39
N ASP A 23 -1.67 -5.21 24.08
CA ASP A 23 -1.95 -3.78 24.21
C ASP A 23 -2.65 -3.22 22.95
N ILE A 24 -2.72 -4.00 21.86
CA ILE A 24 -3.31 -3.58 20.59
C ILE A 24 -4.83 -3.78 20.64
N PRO A 25 -5.64 -2.75 20.37
CA PRO A 25 -7.09 -2.90 20.33
C PRO A 25 -7.53 -3.92 19.29
N GLU A 26 -8.53 -4.72 19.62
CA GLU A 26 -9.05 -5.78 18.74
C GLU A 26 -9.41 -5.30 17.31
N PRO A 27 -10.01 -4.11 17.09
CA PRO A 27 -10.23 -3.61 15.73
C PRO A 27 -8.94 -3.38 14.93
N VAL A 28 -7.85 -3.01 15.59
CA VAL A 28 -6.54 -2.80 14.96
C VAL A 28 -5.89 -4.13 14.63
N VAL A 29 -6.02 -5.13 15.52
CA VAL A 29 -5.58 -6.51 15.24
C VAL A 29 -6.28 -7.05 14.00
N ARG A 30 -7.62 -6.95 13.93
CA ARG A 30 -8.37 -7.37 12.74
C ARG A 30 -7.93 -6.64 11.48
N LYS A 31 -7.71 -5.34 11.56
CA LYS A 31 -7.27 -4.56 10.41
C LYS A 31 -5.90 -4.99 9.89
N ILE A 32 -4.94 -5.28 10.76
CA ILE A 32 -3.62 -5.74 10.31
C ILE A 32 -3.66 -7.16 9.73
N GLU A 33 -4.58 -8.03 10.19
CA GLU A 33 -4.86 -9.32 9.55
C GLU A 33 -5.45 -9.13 8.15
N ASP A 34 -6.44 -8.25 8.00
CA ASP A 34 -7.04 -7.90 6.71
C ASP A 34 -5.96 -7.39 5.73
N LEU A 35 -5.07 -6.51 6.20
CA LEU A 35 -3.94 -5.97 5.43
C LEU A 35 -2.93 -7.04 5.05
N LEU A 36 -2.67 -8.03 5.91
CA LEU A 36 -1.75 -9.13 5.62
C LEU A 36 -2.28 -10.00 4.47
N VAL A 37 -3.57 -10.33 4.48
CA VAL A 37 -4.19 -11.14 3.41
C VAL A 37 -4.22 -10.37 2.10
N ASP A 38 -4.57 -9.08 2.14
CA ASP A 38 -4.56 -8.20 0.97
C ASP A 38 -3.15 -8.09 0.33
N TRP A 39 -2.14 -7.89 1.19
CA TRP A 39 -0.74 -7.87 0.80
C TRP A 39 -0.30 -9.18 0.16
N PHE A 40 -0.66 -10.31 0.76
CA PHE A 40 -0.27 -11.62 0.25
C PHE A 40 -0.78 -11.84 -1.18
N GLY A 41 -2.04 -11.48 -1.47
CA GLY A 41 -2.56 -11.49 -2.83
C GLY A 41 -1.74 -10.62 -3.79
N SER A 42 -1.38 -9.41 -3.36
CA SER A 42 -0.56 -8.47 -4.16
C SER A 42 0.86 -9.00 -4.40
N ALA A 43 1.47 -9.65 -3.41
CA ALA A 43 2.79 -10.28 -3.54
C ALA A 43 2.77 -11.45 -4.52
N VAL A 44 1.77 -12.32 -4.45
CA VAL A 44 1.60 -13.44 -5.40
C VAL A 44 1.34 -12.94 -6.83
N ALA A 45 0.60 -11.84 -6.99
CA ALA A 45 0.39 -11.20 -8.29
C ALA A 45 1.68 -10.70 -8.95
N GLY A 46 2.76 -10.53 -8.18
CA GLY A 46 4.07 -10.15 -8.73
C GLY A 46 4.76 -11.24 -9.56
N HIS A 47 4.30 -12.49 -9.49
CA HIS A 47 4.83 -13.59 -10.28
C HIS A 47 4.79 -13.30 -11.78
N GLY A 48 5.89 -13.61 -12.49
CA GLY A 48 5.99 -13.44 -13.94
C GLY A 48 6.19 -11.99 -14.41
N SER A 49 6.11 -11.01 -13.52
CA SER A 49 6.37 -9.61 -13.87
C SER A 49 7.88 -9.36 -14.08
N ARG A 50 8.27 -8.92 -15.28
CA ARG A 50 9.68 -8.71 -15.67
C ARG A 50 10.53 -7.95 -14.63
N PRO A 51 10.12 -6.78 -14.09
CA PRO A 51 10.93 -6.07 -13.08
C PRO A 51 11.09 -6.87 -11.79
N VAL A 52 10.03 -7.54 -11.34
CA VAL A 52 10.03 -8.38 -10.13
C VAL A 52 10.94 -9.60 -10.30
N GLU A 53 10.85 -10.27 -11.45
CA GLU A 53 11.71 -11.40 -11.81
C GLU A 53 13.19 -10.98 -11.89
N SER A 54 13.46 -9.76 -12.35
CA SER A 54 14.83 -9.23 -12.43
C SER A 54 15.43 -8.96 -11.05
N ILE A 55 14.68 -8.35 -10.14
CA ILE A 55 15.09 -8.15 -8.75
C ILE A 55 15.24 -9.49 -8.03
N THR A 56 14.35 -10.45 -8.29
CA THR A 56 14.39 -11.78 -7.67
C THR A 56 15.62 -12.57 -8.11
N ARG A 57 15.96 -12.56 -9.40
CA ARG A 57 17.21 -13.18 -9.89
C ARG A 57 18.44 -12.53 -9.28
N PHE A 58 18.45 -11.19 -9.15
CA PHE A 58 19.52 -10.48 -8.44
C PHE A 58 19.62 -10.96 -6.99
N ALA A 59 18.50 -11.01 -6.27
CA ALA A 59 18.46 -11.45 -4.89
C ALA A 59 18.99 -12.89 -4.74
N GLN A 60 18.61 -13.79 -5.63
CA GLN A 60 19.11 -15.17 -5.64
C GLN A 60 20.60 -15.27 -5.95
N ALA A 61 21.10 -14.49 -6.91
CA ALA A 61 22.52 -14.50 -7.29
C ALA A 61 23.43 -13.94 -6.18
N MET A 62 22.92 -13.00 -5.37
CA MET A 62 23.66 -12.43 -4.24
C MET A 62 23.52 -13.24 -2.95
N GLY A 63 22.63 -14.24 -2.92
CA GLY A 63 22.37 -15.07 -1.74
C GLY A 63 22.97 -16.45 -1.82
N ALA A 64 23.04 -17.12 -0.66
CA ALA A 64 23.14 -18.58 -0.65
C ALA A 64 21.79 -19.17 -1.10
N GLY A 65 21.83 -20.27 -1.88
CA GLY A 65 20.65 -20.97 -2.40
C GLY A 65 19.84 -21.74 -1.35
N GLU A 66 20.12 -21.54 -0.07
CA GLU A 66 19.44 -22.17 1.07
C GLU A 66 19.24 -21.13 2.19
N GLY A 67 18.09 -21.17 2.86
CA GLY A 67 17.79 -20.26 3.98
C GLY A 67 16.40 -20.47 4.57
N PRO A 68 16.08 -19.79 5.68
CA PRO A 68 14.82 -20.02 6.39
C PRO A 68 13.63 -19.29 5.78
N SER A 69 13.86 -18.25 4.96
CA SER A 69 12.83 -17.31 4.51
C SER A 69 12.44 -17.56 3.06
N GLU A 70 11.14 -17.47 2.76
CA GLU A 70 10.62 -17.76 1.43
C GLU A 70 10.64 -16.54 0.49
N VAL A 71 10.83 -16.82 -0.81
CA VAL A 71 10.53 -15.90 -1.90
C VAL A 71 9.19 -16.33 -2.50
N ILE A 72 8.13 -15.55 -2.27
CA ILE A 72 6.74 -15.94 -2.53
C ILE A 72 6.53 -16.31 -4.01
N ILE A 73 7.07 -15.50 -4.92
CA ILE A 73 6.76 -15.62 -6.36
C ILE A 73 7.30 -16.90 -7.00
N ASN A 74 8.31 -17.56 -6.42
CA ASN A 74 8.93 -18.75 -7.00
C ASN A 74 9.16 -19.88 -5.99
N ARG A 75 8.68 -19.70 -4.75
CA ARG A 75 8.79 -20.67 -3.65
C ARG A 75 10.23 -21.05 -3.29
N ALA A 76 11.22 -20.32 -3.79
CA ALA A 76 12.61 -20.50 -3.39
C ALA A 76 12.80 -20.06 -1.93
N ARG A 77 13.89 -20.49 -1.32
CA ARG A 77 14.27 -20.08 0.02
C ARG A 77 15.64 -19.45 0.03
N THR A 78 15.82 -18.41 0.85
CA THR A 78 17.09 -17.70 1.00
C THR A 78 17.14 -16.98 2.36
N THR A 79 18.13 -16.11 2.53
CA THR A 79 18.28 -15.28 3.73
C THR A 79 17.10 -14.31 3.88
N PRO A 80 16.79 -13.86 5.12
CA PRO A 80 15.72 -12.89 5.36
C PRO A 80 15.88 -11.60 4.54
N TYR A 81 17.11 -11.12 4.38
CA TYR A 81 17.43 -9.89 3.66
C TYR A 81 17.02 -9.96 2.18
N LEU A 82 17.36 -11.07 1.52
CA LEU A 82 17.11 -11.24 0.09
C LEU A 82 15.67 -11.66 -0.20
N ALA A 83 15.07 -12.45 0.69
CA ALA A 83 13.64 -12.77 0.64
C ALA A 83 12.79 -11.50 0.78
N ALA A 84 13.10 -10.64 1.77
CA ALA A 84 12.41 -9.37 1.97
C ALA A 84 12.50 -8.46 0.74
N MET A 85 13.69 -8.34 0.13
CA MET A 85 13.91 -7.54 -1.08
C MET A 85 13.04 -8.02 -2.25
N ALA A 86 13.05 -9.32 -2.54
CA ALA A 86 12.27 -9.90 -3.64
C ALA A 86 10.76 -9.79 -3.40
N ASN A 87 10.30 -10.11 -2.18
CA ASN A 87 8.88 -10.04 -1.82
C ASN A 87 8.37 -8.59 -1.82
N ALA A 88 9.18 -7.62 -1.39
CA ALA A 88 8.81 -6.19 -1.42
C ALA A 88 8.67 -5.66 -2.85
N ALA A 89 9.55 -6.07 -3.77
CA ALA A 89 9.41 -5.76 -5.19
C ALA A 89 8.10 -6.34 -5.77
N ALA A 90 7.82 -7.61 -5.46
CA ALA A 90 6.62 -8.30 -5.94
C ALA A 90 5.32 -7.64 -5.46
N SER A 91 5.30 -7.19 -4.21
CA SER A 91 4.11 -6.66 -3.55
C SER A 91 3.53 -5.39 -4.18
N HIS A 92 4.35 -4.62 -4.89
CA HIS A 92 3.98 -3.28 -5.37
C HIS A 92 3.68 -3.22 -6.87
N VAL A 93 3.91 -4.31 -7.62
CA VAL A 93 3.78 -4.28 -9.10
C VAL A 93 2.33 -4.37 -9.60
N ALA A 94 1.44 -4.97 -8.80
CA ALA A 94 0.03 -5.09 -9.12
C ALA A 94 -0.73 -3.75 -9.02
N GLU A 95 -0.16 -2.75 -8.34
CA GLU A 95 -0.78 -1.45 -8.04
C GLU A 95 -2.12 -1.54 -7.27
N GLN A 96 -2.37 -2.69 -6.63
CA GLN A 96 -3.56 -2.97 -5.81
C GLN A 96 -3.23 -3.17 -4.33
N ASP A 97 -2.00 -2.92 -3.94
CA ASP A 97 -1.61 -2.84 -2.53
C ASP A 97 -2.34 -1.71 -1.79
N ASP A 98 -2.28 -1.79 -0.46
CA ASP A 98 -2.87 -0.84 0.47
C ASP A 98 -2.33 0.58 0.29
N VAL A 99 -3.01 1.56 0.87
CA VAL A 99 -2.53 2.95 0.85
C VAL A 99 -3.12 3.75 1.99
N HIS A 100 -2.26 4.44 2.73
CA HIS A 100 -2.68 5.44 3.71
C HIS A 100 -2.84 6.81 3.04
N ASN A 101 -4.06 7.35 3.07
CA ASN A 101 -4.44 8.58 2.39
C ASN A 101 -3.60 9.80 2.81
N GLY A 102 -3.45 10.01 4.12
CA GLY A 102 -2.83 11.22 4.66
C GLY A 102 -1.34 11.33 4.36
N SER A 103 -0.64 10.20 4.30
CA SER A 103 0.81 10.14 4.05
C SER A 103 1.17 9.79 2.61
N VAL A 104 0.19 9.38 1.79
CA VAL A 104 0.40 8.89 0.42
C VAL A 104 1.48 7.79 0.39
N PHE A 105 1.33 6.85 1.33
CA PHE A 105 2.27 5.77 1.62
C PHE A 105 1.58 4.43 1.40
N HIS A 106 2.34 3.42 0.95
CA HIS A 106 1.91 2.03 0.75
C HIS A 106 2.59 1.09 1.76
N PRO A 107 2.12 1.03 3.02
CA PRO A 107 2.85 0.36 4.10
C PRO A 107 3.02 -1.15 3.89
N ALA A 108 2.01 -1.85 3.37
CA ALA A 108 2.04 -3.30 3.23
C ALA A 108 3.30 -3.77 2.49
N THR A 109 3.67 -3.07 1.42
CA THR A 109 4.76 -3.43 0.51
C THR A 109 6.16 -3.33 1.10
N VAL A 110 6.30 -2.71 2.28
CA VAL A 110 7.59 -2.48 2.95
C VAL A 110 7.60 -2.99 4.39
N VAL A 111 6.43 -3.19 5.01
CA VAL A 111 6.32 -3.75 6.36
C VAL A 111 6.28 -5.27 6.33
N PHE A 112 5.35 -5.87 5.58
CA PHE A 112 5.15 -7.32 5.61
C PHE A 112 6.32 -8.13 5.03
N PRO A 113 6.96 -7.76 3.90
CA PRO A 113 8.06 -8.54 3.35
C PRO A 113 9.22 -8.78 4.34
N PRO A 114 9.79 -7.75 5.00
CA PRO A 114 10.84 -7.98 5.99
C PRO A 114 10.30 -8.59 7.29
N ALA A 115 9.08 -8.26 7.72
CA ALA A 115 8.48 -8.84 8.93
C ALA A 115 8.26 -10.35 8.79
N VAL A 116 7.66 -10.81 7.69
CA VAL A 116 7.44 -12.23 7.39
C VAL A 116 8.77 -12.95 7.25
N ALA A 117 9.72 -12.41 6.48
CA ALA A 117 11.01 -13.05 6.26
C ALA A 117 11.78 -13.25 7.57
N VAL A 118 11.80 -12.24 8.46
CA VAL A 118 12.46 -12.33 9.77
C VAL A 118 11.67 -13.22 10.74
N ALA A 119 10.34 -13.16 10.75
CA ALA A 119 9.50 -14.02 11.57
C ALA A 119 9.73 -15.51 11.24
N GLN A 120 9.82 -15.86 9.96
CA GLN A 120 10.18 -17.22 9.51
C GLN A 120 11.55 -17.65 10.04
N ALA A 121 12.54 -16.76 9.98
CA ALA A 121 13.91 -17.03 10.40
C ALA A 121 14.06 -17.19 11.92
N LEU A 122 13.34 -16.38 12.70
CA LEU A 122 13.31 -16.48 14.16
C LEU A 122 12.40 -17.61 14.66
N GLY A 123 11.48 -18.08 13.81
CA GLY A 123 10.38 -18.93 14.24
C GLY A 123 9.40 -18.22 15.16
N ALA A 124 9.16 -16.93 14.92
CA ALA A 124 8.22 -16.11 15.69
C ALA A 124 6.78 -16.60 15.50
N SER A 125 5.92 -16.37 16.50
CA SER A 125 4.49 -16.66 16.42
C SER A 125 3.76 -15.66 15.53
N GLY A 126 2.53 -15.99 15.14
CA GLY A 126 1.70 -15.06 14.37
C GLY A 126 1.37 -13.78 15.15
N GLN A 127 1.18 -13.85 16.46
CA GLN A 127 0.98 -12.65 17.29
C GLN A 127 2.20 -11.72 17.26
N GLN A 128 3.42 -12.28 17.28
CA GLN A 128 4.65 -11.49 17.17
C GLN A 128 4.76 -10.84 15.79
N LEU A 129 4.37 -11.55 14.71
CA LEU A 129 4.31 -10.98 13.36
C LEU A 129 3.30 -9.82 13.28
N LEU A 130 2.09 -10.00 13.82
CA LEU A 130 1.04 -8.97 13.78
C LEU A 130 1.45 -7.74 14.60
N ALA A 131 1.99 -7.91 15.81
CA ALA A 131 2.45 -6.79 16.63
C ALA A 131 3.58 -6.00 15.94
N ALA A 132 4.58 -6.70 15.38
CA ALA A 132 5.64 -6.07 14.61
C ALA A 132 5.12 -5.34 13.37
N SER A 133 4.12 -5.91 12.70
CA SER A 133 3.50 -5.28 11.54
C SER A 133 2.77 -4.00 11.94
N VAL A 134 2.00 -4.00 13.03
CA VAL A 134 1.38 -2.78 13.58
C VAL A 134 2.44 -1.73 13.91
N VAL A 135 3.54 -2.09 14.55
CA VAL A 135 4.67 -1.17 14.80
C VAL A 135 5.19 -0.55 13.50
N GLY A 136 5.40 -1.36 12.46
CA GLY A 136 5.84 -0.89 11.14
C GLY A 136 4.87 0.10 10.51
N TYR A 137 3.56 -0.18 10.56
CA TYR A 137 2.52 0.71 10.04
C TYR A 137 2.48 2.03 10.81
N GLU A 138 2.45 1.98 12.15
CA GLU A 138 2.42 3.18 12.99
C GLU A 138 3.63 4.07 12.69
N VAL A 139 4.85 3.53 12.73
CA VAL A 139 6.07 4.32 12.46
C VAL A 139 6.08 4.86 11.04
N GLY A 140 5.87 4.01 10.04
CA GLY A 140 5.94 4.40 8.63
C GLY A 140 4.91 5.47 8.25
N ILE A 141 3.66 5.30 8.66
CA ILE A 141 2.59 6.25 8.36
C ILE A 141 2.87 7.59 9.02
N ARG A 142 3.24 7.60 10.31
CA ARG A 142 3.53 8.84 11.06
C ARG A 142 4.72 9.58 10.48
N VAL A 143 5.75 8.87 10.02
CA VAL A 143 6.89 9.47 9.29
C VAL A 143 6.42 10.06 7.95
N GLY A 144 5.56 9.37 7.21
CA GLY A 144 5.00 9.90 5.97
C GLY A 144 4.13 11.14 6.19
N GLU A 145 3.29 11.18 7.23
CA GLU A 145 2.53 12.37 7.61
C GLU A 145 3.44 13.53 8.03
N PHE A 146 4.50 13.21 8.77
CA PHE A 146 5.53 14.15 9.18
C PHE A 146 6.24 14.80 8.00
N LEU A 147 6.56 14.06 6.94
CA LEU A 147 7.30 14.58 5.78
C LEU A 147 6.45 15.52 4.91
N GLY A 148 5.12 15.40 4.96
CA GLY A 148 4.22 16.34 4.27
C GLY A 148 4.19 16.20 2.75
N ARG A 149 3.50 17.13 2.08
CA ARG A 149 3.23 17.03 0.64
C ARG A 149 4.40 17.47 -0.21
N SER A 150 5.21 18.42 0.29
CA SER A 150 6.40 18.87 -0.45
C SER A 150 7.36 17.72 -0.70
N HIS A 151 7.48 16.79 0.26
CA HIS A 151 8.24 15.56 0.12
C HIS A 151 7.73 14.70 -1.03
N TYR A 152 6.43 14.38 -1.04
CA TYR A 152 5.82 13.51 -2.03
C TYR A 152 5.97 14.04 -3.47
N ARG A 153 6.11 15.36 -3.67
CA ARG A 153 6.32 15.94 -5.01
C ARG A 153 7.65 15.52 -5.65
N VAL A 154 8.65 15.18 -4.85
CA VAL A 154 10.01 14.86 -5.31
C VAL A 154 10.32 13.38 -5.06
N PHE A 155 9.93 12.89 -3.88
CA PHE A 155 10.25 11.56 -3.39
C PHE A 155 9.01 10.68 -3.30
N HIS A 156 9.20 9.40 -3.58
CA HIS A 156 8.23 8.37 -3.29
C HIS A 156 8.25 8.04 -1.79
N THR A 157 7.21 8.46 -1.07
CA THR A 157 7.09 8.24 0.40
C THR A 157 7.31 6.77 0.79
N THR A 158 6.89 5.82 -0.04
CA THR A 158 7.09 4.39 0.23
C THR A 158 8.56 3.96 0.21
N GLY A 159 9.41 4.59 -0.60
CA GLY A 159 10.85 4.34 -0.57
C GLY A 159 11.56 4.99 0.62
N THR A 160 11.04 6.13 1.09
CA THR A 160 11.66 6.90 2.18
C THR A 160 11.13 6.48 3.55
N ALA A 161 9.89 6.86 3.89
CA ALA A 161 9.24 6.48 5.15
C ALA A 161 9.15 4.96 5.32
N GLY A 162 9.02 4.21 4.22
CA GLY A 162 9.03 2.75 4.23
C GLY A 162 10.33 2.13 4.74
N THR A 163 11.48 2.79 4.56
CA THR A 163 12.76 2.31 5.09
C THR A 163 12.74 2.29 6.62
N LEU A 164 12.14 3.31 7.24
CA LEU A 164 11.95 3.38 8.70
C LEU A 164 10.86 2.43 9.18
N ALA A 165 9.79 2.25 8.40
CA ALA A 165 8.73 1.28 8.68
C ALA A 165 9.28 -0.15 8.78
N ALA A 166 10.11 -0.55 7.80
CA ALA A 166 10.79 -1.83 7.78
C ALA A 166 11.75 -2.00 8.98
N ALA A 167 12.53 -0.97 9.31
CA ALA A 167 13.41 -0.99 10.47
C ALA A 167 12.64 -1.16 11.79
N ALA A 168 11.50 -0.48 11.93
CA ALA A 168 10.66 -0.58 13.12
C ALA A 168 10.04 -1.98 13.27
N ALA A 169 9.47 -2.53 12.20
CA ALA A 169 8.88 -3.88 12.24
C ALA A 169 9.94 -4.95 12.55
N VAL A 170 11.09 -4.91 11.88
CA VAL A 170 12.17 -5.87 12.12
C VAL A 170 12.78 -5.66 13.50
N GLY A 171 13.02 -4.41 13.91
CA GLY A 171 13.55 -4.10 15.23
C GLY A 171 12.65 -4.61 16.35
N HIS A 172 11.33 -4.55 16.16
CA HIS A 172 10.36 -5.12 17.09
C HIS A 172 10.50 -6.64 17.20
N LEU A 173 10.55 -7.36 16.07
CA LEU A 173 10.77 -8.82 16.06
C LEU A 173 12.10 -9.23 16.68
N LEU A 174 13.14 -8.41 16.52
CA LEU A 174 14.47 -8.65 17.11
C LEU A 174 14.54 -8.34 18.60
N GLY A 175 13.48 -7.76 19.19
CA GLY A 175 13.44 -7.37 20.60
C GLY A 175 14.37 -6.21 20.93
N LEU A 176 14.55 -5.27 20.01
CA LEU A 176 15.37 -4.07 20.26
C LEU A 176 14.77 -3.24 21.40
N ASN A 177 15.61 -2.80 22.33
CA ASN A 177 15.20 -1.80 23.32
C ASN A 177 15.02 -0.42 22.67
N ALA A 178 14.46 0.56 23.39
CA ALA A 178 14.18 1.90 22.88
C ALA A 178 15.41 2.59 22.25
N GLN A 179 16.59 2.46 22.85
CA GLN A 179 17.83 3.07 22.34
C GLN A 179 18.29 2.38 21.05
N GLN A 180 18.27 1.05 21.02
CA GLN A 180 18.60 0.30 19.80
C GLN A 180 17.59 0.59 18.68
N MET A 181 16.29 0.68 19.00
CA MET A 181 15.27 1.07 18.05
C MET A 181 15.55 2.48 17.49
N GLN A 182 15.93 3.43 18.34
CA GLN A 182 16.31 4.77 17.91
C GLN A 182 17.51 4.74 16.95
N HIS A 183 18.53 3.92 17.22
CA HIS A 183 19.66 3.72 16.31
C HIS A 183 19.24 3.04 14.99
N ALA A 184 18.32 2.08 15.04
CA ALA A 184 17.78 1.43 13.85
C ALA A 184 17.06 2.46 12.96
N LEU A 185 16.20 3.31 13.54
CA LEU A 185 15.54 4.41 12.82
C LEU A 185 16.57 5.40 12.27
N GLY A 186 17.61 5.73 13.05
CA GLY A 186 18.72 6.59 12.64
C GLY A 186 19.44 6.10 11.38
N SER A 187 19.83 4.82 11.38
CA SER A 187 20.50 4.18 10.25
C SER A 187 19.57 3.97 9.05
N ALA A 188 18.28 3.75 9.28
CA ALA A 188 17.28 3.63 8.22
C ALA A 188 17.02 4.98 7.53
N GLY A 189 16.84 6.05 8.31
CA GLY A 189 16.56 7.38 7.78
C GLY A 189 17.67 7.93 6.90
N THR A 190 18.95 7.70 7.25
CA THR A 190 20.07 8.18 6.41
C THR A 190 20.21 7.45 5.07
N GLN A 191 19.55 6.30 4.89
CA GLN A 191 19.56 5.50 3.66
C GLN A 191 18.25 5.61 2.87
N SER A 192 17.30 6.42 3.36
CA SER A 192 15.97 6.60 2.77
C SER A 192 16.05 7.30 1.43
N ALA A 193 15.49 6.69 0.39
CA ALA A 193 15.59 7.18 -0.99
C ALA A 193 14.38 6.75 -1.84
N GLY A 194 14.23 7.36 -3.02
CA GLY A 194 13.23 6.98 -4.02
C GLY A 194 12.70 8.22 -4.74
N LEU A 195 13.24 8.55 -5.90
CA LEU A 195 12.86 9.73 -6.68
C LEU A 195 11.76 9.40 -7.69
N TRP A 196 10.83 10.31 -7.93
CA TRP A 196 9.73 10.11 -8.89
C TRP A 196 10.13 10.15 -10.38
N GLU A 197 11.39 10.48 -10.69
CA GLU A 197 11.82 10.71 -12.09
C GLU A 197 11.50 9.53 -13.03
N PHE A 198 11.37 8.30 -12.51
CA PHE A 198 10.97 7.12 -13.28
C PHE A 198 9.64 7.28 -14.02
N LEU A 199 8.71 8.10 -13.51
CA LEU A 199 7.40 8.34 -14.14
C LEU A 199 7.53 9.00 -15.52
N ARG A 200 8.61 9.74 -15.76
CA ARG A 200 8.81 10.48 -17.03
C ARG A 200 9.13 9.57 -18.21
N THR A 201 9.67 8.39 -17.94
CA THR A 201 10.07 7.41 -18.96
C THR A 201 9.38 6.06 -18.79
N ALA A 202 8.47 5.94 -17.81
CA ALA A 202 7.86 4.67 -17.40
C ALA A 202 8.91 3.57 -17.10
N ALA A 203 9.99 3.95 -16.41
CA ALA A 203 11.06 3.02 -16.07
C ALA A 203 10.64 2.01 -14.99
N ASP A 204 11.24 0.82 -15.02
CA ASP A 204 11.01 -0.29 -14.08
C ASP A 204 11.40 0.00 -12.62
N SER A 205 12.04 1.14 -12.35
CA SER A 205 12.71 1.41 -11.07
C SER A 205 11.74 1.63 -9.90
N LYS A 206 10.44 1.73 -10.11
CA LYS A 206 9.46 1.86 -9.01
C LYS A 206 9.57 0.73 -8.00
N GLN A 207 9.72 -0.52 -8.46
CA GLN A 207 9.83 -1.70 -7.59
C GLN A 207 11.14 -1.72 -6.79
N LEU A 208 12.18 -1.00 -7.25
CA LEU A 208 13.40 -0.84 -6.45
C LEU A 208 13.16 0.00 -5.20
N HIS A 209 12.17 0.90 -5.19
CA HIS A 209 11.87 1.71 -4.01
C HIS A 209 11.46 0.84 -2.83
N THR A 210 10.54 -0.12 -3.02
CA THR A 210 10.08 -1.02 -1.96
C THR A 210 11.14 -2.06 -1.61
N ALA A 211 11.82 -2.61 -2.62
CA ALA A 211 12.90 -3.57 -2.44
C ALA A 211 14.07 -3.00 -1.60
N HIS A 212 14.52 -1.79 -1.93
CA HIS A 212 15.58 -1.09 -1.20
C HIS A 212 15.12 -0.71 0.21
N ALA A 213 13.91 -0.14 0.36
CA ALA A 213 13.39 0.27 1.66
C ALA A 213 13.30 -0.90 2.64
N ALA A 214 12.72 -2.03 2.21
CA ALA A 214 12.62 -3.24 3.02
C ALA A 214 14.01 -3.77 3.42
N ALA A 215 14.95 -3.85 2.48
CA ALA A 215 16.29 -4.34 2.72
C ALA A 215 17.11 -3.42 3.65
N ALA A 216 17.14 -2.12 3.36
CA ALA A 216 17.87 -1.13 4.15
C ALA A 216 17.33 -0.99 5.58
N GLY A 217 16.00 -1.05 5.75
CA GLY A 217 15.37 -1.06 7.07
C GLY A 217 15.70 -2.31 7.87
N LEU A 218 15.59 -3.49 7.26
CA LEU A 218 15.97 -4.77 7.87
C LEU A 218 17.44 -4.74 8.32
N MET A 219 18.36 -4.35 7.43
CA MET A 219 19.78 -4.23 7.77
C MET A 219 20.00 -3.28 8.94
N SER A 220 19.34 -2.12 8.95
CA SER A 220 19.48 -1.11 10.01
C SER A 220 19.08 -1.65 11.39
N ALA A 221 18.02 -2.47 11.46
CA ALA A 221 17.59 -3.12 12.70
C ALA A 221 18.60 -4.17 13.18
N TYR A 222 19.15 -5.00 12.29
CA TYR A 222 20.18 -5.99 12.64
C TYR A 222 21.49 -5.31 13.10
N LEU A 223 21.91 -4.24 12.43
CA LEU A 223 23.08 -3.45 12.82
C LEU A 223 22.88 -2.84 14.22
N ALA A 224 21.73 -2.25 14.49
CA ALA A 224 21.42 -1.69 15.80
C ALA A 224 21.37 -2.75 16.91
N LYS A 225 20.91 -3.97 16.60
CA LYS A 225 20.97 -5.12 17.52
C LYS A 225 22.41 -5.42 17.97
N ASP A 226 23.36 -5.31 17.04
CA ASP A 226 24.79 -5.53 17.26
C ASP A 226 25.49 -4.34 17.94
N GLY A 227 24.79 -3.22 18.16
CA GLY A 227 25.32 -2.02 18.80
C GLY A 227 25.81 -0.94 17.83
N PHE A 228 25.56 -1.09 16.53
CA PHE A 228 25.81 -0.01 15.56
C PHE A 228 24.94 1.21 15.90
N THR A 229 25.57 2.38 15.98
CA THR A 229 24.86 3.62 16.35
C THR A 229 24.34 4.36 15.11
N GLY A 230 23.08 4.77 15.15
CA GLY A 230 22.45 5.66 14.18
C GLY A 230 22.18 7.05 14.75
N ALA A 231 21.97 8.03 13.87
CA ALA A 231 21.69 9.42 14.26
C ALA A 231 20.41 9.52 15.11
N ALA A 232 20.54 10.07 16.33
CA ALA A 232 19.48 10.09 17.34
C ALA A 232 18.24 10.93 16.95
N GLU A 233 18.42 11.93 16.10
CA GLU A 233 17.38 12.85 15.64
C GLU A 233 17.31 12.86 14.11
N ILE A 234 17.36 11.68 13.47
CA ILE A 234 17.38 11.57 12.01
C ILE A 234 16.15 12.20 11.33
N LEU A 235 15.01 12.29 12.03
CA LEU A 235 13.79 12.89 11.51
C LEU A 235 13.82 14.42 11.65
N GLU A 236 13.79 14.91 12.89
CA GLU A 236 13.58 16.32 13.23
C GLU A 236 14.87 17.13 13.45
N GLY A 237 16.04 16.50 13.41
CA GLY A 237 17.33 17.15 13.65
C GLY A 237 17.71 18.17 12.57
N PRO A 238 18.70 19.04 12.82
CA PRO A 238 19.07 20.16 11.94
C PRO A 238 19.61 19.74 10.57
N GLN A 239 20.03 18.48 10.43
CA GLN A 239 20.44 17.85 9.16
C GLN A 239 19.66 16.55 8.90
N GLY A 240 18.48 16.43 9.52
CA GLY A 240 17.60 15.28 9.40
C GLY A 240 16.71 15.35 8.16
N MET A 241 15.83 14.36 8.03
CA MET A 241 14.93 14.21 6.89
C MET A 241 13.97 15.39 6.72
N ALA A 242 13.50 16.02 7.80
CA ALA A 242 12.68 17.23 7.73
C ALA A 242 13.35 18.32 6.87
N VAL A 243 14.63 18.57 7.11
CA VAL A 243 15.39 19.63 6.43
C VAL A 243 15.82 19.19 5.03
N GLY A 244 16.23 17.92 4.89
CA GLY A 244 16.81 17.42 3.63
C GLY A 244 15.79 17.00 2.57
N MET A 245 14.56 16.66 2.95
CA MET A 245 13.61 16.00 2.07
C MET A 245 12.22 16.64 2.03
N SER A 246 12.00 17.72 2.78
CA SER A 246 10.72 18.41 2.86
C SER A 246 10.90 19.91 3.10
N SER A 247 9.92 20.70 2.69
CA SER A 247 9.78 22.12 3.03
C SER A 247 8.53 22.40 3.89
N ASP A 248 7.70 21.39 4.15
CA ASP A 248 6.46 21.48 4.92
C ASP A 248 6.35 20.40 6.00
N ALA A 249 7.49 19.87 6.46
CA ALA A 249 7.52 18.84 7.49
C ALA A 249 6.94 19.34 8.83
N ASP A 250 6.17 18.48 9.49
CA ASP A 250 5.51 18.76 10.77
C ASP A 250 5.91 17.71 11.82
N PRO A 251 6.92 18.00 12.66
CA PRO A 251 7.37 17.07 13.69
C PRO A 251 6.25 16.60 14.63
N SER A 252 5.18 17.38 14.85
CA SER A 252 4.10 16.98 15.75
C SER A 252 3.41 15.67 15.32
N ARG A 253 3.40 15.38 14.01
CA ARG A 253 2.80 14.16 13.43
C ARG A 253 3.47 12.87 13.88
N LEU A 254 4.75 12.92 14.23
CA LEU A 254 5.52 11.75 14.65
C LEU A 254 4.94 11.06 15.89
N VAL A 255 4.31 11.82 16.79
CA VAL A 255 3.82 11.33 18.09
C VAL A 255 2.34 11.63 18.35
N ASP A 256 1.62 12.12 17.33
CA ASP A 256 0.23 12.55 17.44
C ASP A 256 -0.72 11.41 17.87
N GLY A 257 -1.21 11.45 19.12
CA GLY A 257 -2.08 10.41 19.66
C GLY A 257 -1.42 9.02 19.72
N LEU A 258 -0.10 8.93 19.95
CA LEU A 258 0.59 7.64 20.00
C LEU A 258 0.00 6.71 21.08
N GLY A 259 -0.37 5.49 20.70
CA GLY A 259 -1.05 4.51 21.57
C GLY A 259 -2.57 4.70 21.73
N THR A 260 -3.15 5.75 21.15
CA THR A 260 -4.61 6.00 21.20
C THR A 260 -5.23 6.18 19.81
N ARG A 261 -4.55 6.91 18.92
CA ARG A 261 -4.77 6.94 17.47
C ARG A 261 -3.88 5.88 16.82
N TRP A 262 -4.50 4.96 16.09
CA TRP A 262 -3.84 3.88 15.40
C TRP A 262 -3.87 4.12 13.89
N ALA A 263 -2.77 4.60 13.33
CA ALA A 263 -2.62 4.85 11.90
C ALA A 263 -2.88 3.59 11.05
N THR A 264 -2.60 2.41 11.60
CA THR A 264 -2.93 1.11 11.00
C THR A 264 -4.43 1.00 10.66
N ALA A 265 -5.31 1.47 11.56
CA ALA A 265 -6.76 1.44 11.37
C ALA A 265 -7.23 2.37 10.23
N GLU A 266 -6.44 3.39 9.91
CA GLU A 266 -6.76 4.44 8.94
C GLU A 266 -6.29 4.10 7.51
N THR A 267 -5.72 2.92 7.31
CA THR A 267 -5.20 2.48 6.01
C THR A 267 -6.32 1.98 5.10
N SER A 268 -6.31 2.39 3.83
CA SER A 268 -7.29 1.98 2.84
C SER A 268 -6.81 0.80 1.99
N PHE A 269 -7.76 0.08 1.43
CA PHE A 269 -7.53 -0.92 0.37
C PHE A 269 -7.84 -0.33 -0.99
N LYS A 270 -7.05 -0.66 -2.02
CA LYS A 270 -7.45 -0.42 -3.40
C LYS A 270 -8.34 -1.55 -3.88
N TYR A 271 -9.63 -1.26 -4.09
CA TYR A 271 -10.55 -2.23 -4.67
C TYR A 271 -10.38 -2.36 -6.19
N HIS A 272 -10.20 -1.23 -6.88
CA HIS A 272 -9.93 -1.18 -8.31
C HIS A 272 -8.43 -1.11 -8.61
N ALA A 273 -7.98 -1.81 -9.64
CA ALA A 273 -6.59 -1.86 -10.12
C ALA A 273 -6.18 -0.62 -10.94
N SER A 274 -6.61 0.56 -10.51
CA SER A 274 -6.49 1.83 -11.24
C SER A 274 -6.00 2.97 -10.36
N CYS A 275 -5.71 4.11 -10.99
CA CYS A 275 -5.38 5.34 -10.28
C CYS A 275 -6.47 5.69 -9.26
N ARG A 276 -6.07 6.05 -8.03
CA ARG A 276 -7.02 6.30 -6.94
C ARG A 276 -8.03 7.40 -7.23
N HIS A 277 -7.67 8.38 -8.07
CA HIS A 277 -8.57 9.46 -8.50
C HIS A 277 -9.82 8.97 -9.25
N THR A 278 -9.83 7.74 -9.77
CA THR A 278 -11.01 7.18 -10.46
C THR A 278 -12.00 6.49 -9.52
N HIS A 279 -11.57 6.06 -8.33
CA HIS A 279 -12.35 5.16 -7.46
C HIS A 279 -13.67 5.80 -6.99
N PRO A 280 -13.69 7.06 -6.49
CA PRO A 280 -14.93 7.64 -5.97
C PRO A 280 -16.03 7.76 -7.04
N ALA A 281 -15.66 8.17 -8.26
CA ALA A 281 -16.62 8.28 -9.36
C ALA A 281 -17.10 6.90 -9.85
N ALA A 282 -16.22 5.90 -9.84
CA ALA A 282 -16.58 4.53 -10.20
C ALA A 282 -17.59 3.93 -9.22
N ASP A 283 -17.37 4.11 -7.91
CA ASP A 283 -18.29 3.65 -6.86
C ASP A 283 -19.63 4.38 -6.91
N ALA A 284 -19.62 5.70 -7.13
CA ALA A 284 -20.84 6.48 -7.29
C ALA A 284 -21.66 6.05 -8.52
N LEU A 285 -21.00 5.72 -9.64
CA LEU A 285 -21.67 5.15 -10.81
C LEU A 285 -22.25 3.77 -10.51
N LEU A 286 -21.48 2.88 -9.88
CA LEU A 286 -21.93 1.54 -9.53
C LEU A 286 -23.15 1.59 -8.61
N HIS A 287 -23.15 2.49 -7.62
CA HIS A 287 -24.29 2.71 -6.75
C HIS A 287 -25.55 3.12 -7.53
N VAL A 288 -25.43 4.11 -8.43
CA VAL A 288 -26.55 4.54 -9.28
C VAL A 288 -27.10 3.38 -10.12
N MET A 289 -26.20 2.59 -10.73
CA MET A 289 -26.59 1.46 -11.56
C MET A 289 -27.34 0.41 -10.75
N GLN A 290 -26.81 0.03 -9.57
CA GLN A 290 -27.41 -0.99 -8.71
C GLN A 290 -28.78 -0.56 -8.17
N THR A 291 -28.89 0.67 -7.66
CA THR A 291 -30.15 1.18 -7.10
C THR A 291 -31.27 1.31 -8.14
N ASN A 292 -30.91 1.52 -9.41
CA ASN A 292 -31.87 1.75 -10.49
C ASN A 292 -31.99 0.56 -11.47
N GLY A 293 -31.27 -0.54 -11.22
CA GLY A 293 -31.25 -1.72 -12.09
C GLY A 293 -30.74 -1.44 -13.51
N LEU A 294 -29.81 -0.47 -13.66
CA LEU A 294 -29.28 -0.08 -14.97
C LEU A 294 -28.22 -1.06 -15.47
N LYS A 295 -28.20 -1.23 -16.78
CA LYS A 295 -27.15 -1.90 -17.54
C LYS A 295 -26.29 -0.89 -18.27
N LEU A 296 -25.16 -1.36 -18.79
CA LEU A 296 -24.22 -0.54 -19.56
C LEU A 296 -24.90 0.22 -20.71
N ASP A 297 -25.78 -0.45 -21.46
CA ASP A 297 -26.46 0.10 -22.63
C ASP A 297 -27.53 1.15 -22.27
N ASP A 298 -27.94 1.22 -21.00
CA ASP A 298 -28.88 2.23 -20.52
C ASP A 298 -28.19 3.60 -20.31
N LEU A 299 -26.87 3.67 -20.37
CA LEU A 299 -26.09 4.88 -20.10
C LEU A 299 -25.88 5.69 -21.39
N ALA A 300 -26.55 6.84 -21.48
CA ALA A 300 -26.40 7.79 -22.58
C ALA A 300 -25.21 8.75 -22.35
N GLN A 301 -25.03 9.21 -21.10
CA GLN A 301 -23.92 10.09 -20.70
C GLN A 301 -23.61 9.89 -19.21
N VAL A 302 -22.33 10.00 -18.84
CA VAL A 302 -21.91 10.06 -17.45
C VAL A 302 -20.99 11.28 -17.25
N VAL A 303 -21.38 12.18 -16.36
CA VAL A 303 -20.56 13.31 -15.94
C VAL A 303 -20.04 13.02 -14.54
N THR A 304 -18.72 12.96 -14.38
CA THR A 304 -18.07 12.81 -13.07
C THR A 304 -17.72 14.19 -12.53
N HIS A 305 -18.07 14.43 -11.27
CA HIS A 305 -17.84 15.69 -10.57
C HIS A 305 -16.63 15.49 -9.67
N VAL A 306 -15.53 16.16 -9.97
CA VAL A 306 -14.20 15.85 -9.41
C VAL A 306 -13.48 17.10 -8.89
N HIS A 307 -12.49 16.90 -8.04
CA HIS A 307 -11.43 17.86 -7.72
C HIS A 307 -10.44 18.10 -8.86
N GLN A 308 -9.69 19.21 -8.81
CA GLN A 308 -8.73 19.61 -9.84
C GLN A 308 -7.61 18.57 -10.04
N GLY A 309 -7.14 17.93 -8.95
CA GLY A 309 -6.10 16.91 -9.02
C GLY A 309 -6.47 15.71 -9.92
N ALA A 310 -7.74 15.30 -9.97
CA ALA A 310 -8.19 14.27 -10.91
C ALA A 310 -8.09 14.73 -12.36
N ILE A 311 -8.44 15.99 -12.65
CA ILE A 311 -8.38 16.54 -14.00
C ILE A 311 -6.93 16.60 -14.47
N ASP A 312 -6.03 17.08 -13.62
CA ASP A 312 -4.61 17.21 -13.94
C ASP A 312 -3.94 15.85 -14.19
N VAL A 313 -4.30 14.82 -13.42
CA VAL A 313 -3.71 13.48 -13.51
C VAL A 313 -4.35 12.61 -14.59
N LEU A 314 -5.68 12.63 -14.72
CA LEU A 314 -6.43 11.73 -15.60
C LEU A 314 -6.75 12.36 -16.96
N GLY A 315 -6.84 13.69 -17.02
CA GLY A 315 -7.18 14.46 -18.22
C GLY A 315 -6.22 14.26 -19.42
N PRO A 316 -4.90 14.06 -19.21
CA PRO A 316 -3.99 13.76 -20.31
C PRO A 316 -4.28 12.45 -21.06
N VAL A 317 -5.03 11.51 -20.45
CA VAL A 317 -5.32 10.18 -21.05
C VAL A 317 -6.76 10.11 -21.56
N VAL A 318 -6.98 10.67 -22.76
CA VAL A 318 -8.30 10.68 -23.41
C VAL A 318 -8.62 9.33 -24.08
N GLN A 319 -7.68 8.80 -24.87
CA GLN A 319 -7.83 7.50 -25.55
C GLN A 319 -6.65 6.59 -25.16
N PRO A 320 -6.81 5.74 -24.14
CA PRO A 320 -5.74 4.85 -23.71
C PRO A 320 -5.47 3.78 -24.77
N THR A 321 -4.20 3.61 -25.15
CA THR A 321 -3.75 2.57 -26.10
C THR A 321 -3.00 1.43 -25.41
N THR A 322 -2.70 1.58 -24.12
CA THR A 322 -2.06 0.56 -23.30
C THR A 322 -2.86 0.32 -22.02
N VAL A 323 -2.68 -0.87 -21.44
CA VAL A 323 -3.24 -1.22 -20.12
C VAL A 323 -2.79 -0.23 -19.04
N HIS A 324 -1.54 0.24 -19.09
CA HIS A 324 -1.08 1.24 -18.14
C HIS A 324 -1.87 2.54 -18.26
N GLN A 325 -2.03 3.07 -19.48
CA GLN A 325 -2.81 4.28 -19.71
C GLN A 325 -4.28 4.10 -19.31
N SER A 326 -4.89 2.93 -19.58
CA SER A 326 -6.30 2.71 -19.29
C SER A 326 -6.64 2.79 -17.81
N LYS A 327 -5.68 2.44 -16.93
CA LYS A 327 -5.77 2.62 -15.48
C LYS A 327 -5.80 4.08 -15.01
N PHE A 328 -5.44 5.02 -15.88
CA PHE A 328 -5.51 6.48 -15.65
C PHE A 328 -6.62 7.15 -16.47
N SER A 329 -7.48 6.39 -17.16
CA SER A 329 -8.60 6.92 -17.92
C SER A 329 -9.91 6.75 -17.15
N MET A 330 -10.52 7.86 -16.70
CA MET A 330 -11.78 7.85 -15.95
C MET A 330 -12.86 7.05 -16.69
N GLY A 331 -13.04 7.31 -17.99
CA GLY A 331 -14.06 6.64 -18.80
C GLY A 331 -13.86 5.12 -18.90
N THR A 332 -12.62 4.67 -19.10
CA THR A 332 -12.33 3.23 -19.15
C THR A 332 -12.57 2.56 -17.80
N VAL A 333 -12.15 3.18 -16.69
CA VAL A 333 -12.40 2.59 -15.36
C VAL A 333 -13.89 2.47 -15.06
N LEU A 334 -14.65 3.55 -15.28
CA LEU A 334 -16.10 3.53 -15.08
C LEU A 334 -16.77 2.47 -15.95
N ALA A 335 -16.26 2.26 -17.16
CA ALA A 335 -16.83 1.26 -18.06
C ALA A 335 -16.55 -0.19 -17.64
N LEU A 336 -15.36 -0.49 -17.13
CA LEU A 336 -15.06 -1.81 -16.57
C LEU A 336 -15.89 -2.07 -15.30
N VAL A 337 -16.02 -1.07 -14.43
CA VAL A 337 -16.86 -1.18 -13.21
C VAL A 337 -18.34 -1.37 -13.57
N ALA A 338 -18.85 -0.65 -14.57
CA ALA A 338 -20.22 -0.82 -15.05
C ALA A 338 -20.49 -2.22 -15.63
N GLN A 339 -19.48 -2.86 -16.23
CA GLN A 339 -19.58 -4.21 -16.80
C GLN A 339 -19.45 -5.32 -15.76
N HIS A 340 -18.53 -5.17 -14.81
CA HIS A 340 -18.09 -6.27 -13.94
C HIS A 340 -18.31 -6.03 -12.44
N GLY A 341 -18.85 -4.87 -12.07
CA GLY A 341 -18.98 -4.42 -10.68
C GLY A 341 -17.65 -4.03 -10.02
N HIS A 342 -16.53 -4.20 -10.72
CA HIS A 342 -15.18 -3.83 -10.29
C HIS A 342 -14.28 -3.65 -11.52
N ALA A 343 -13.04 -3.19 -11.30
CA ALA A 343 -12.05 -3.06 -12.36
C ALA A 343 -10.74 -3.69 -11.87
N GLY A 344 -10.55 -4.98 -12.13
CA GLY A 344 -9.36 -5.74 -11.77
C GLY A 344 -8.34 -5.81 -12.90
N LEU A 345 -7.18 -6.41 -12.62
CA LEU A 345 -6.10 -6.58 -13.61
C LEU A 345 -6.58 -7.37 -14.84
N THR A 346 -7.34 -8.45 -14.63
CA THR A 346 -7.90 -9.28 -15.69
C THR A 346 -8.84 -8.49 -16.61
N GLU A 347 -9.72 -7.67 -16.04
CA GLU A 347 -10.66 -6.83 -16.80
C GLU A 347 -9.92 -5.76 -17.60
N PHE A 348 -8.87 -5.17 -17.02
CA PHE A 348 -8.01 -4.23 -17.74
C PHE A 348 -7.29 -4.93 -18.91
N ASP A 349 -6.72 -6.11 -18.74
CA ASP A 349 -6.00 -6.80 -19.81
C ASP A 349 -6.94 -7.29 -20.93
N ARG A 350 -8.12 -7.80 -20.55
CA ARG A 350 -9.07 -8.41 -21.50
C ARG A 350 -9.94 -7.38 -22.21
N ASP A 351 -10.48 -6.40 -21.48
CA ASP A 351 -11.66 -5.65 -21.92
C ASP A 351 -11.44 -4.14 -22.10
N PHE A 352 -10.25 -3.59 -21.80
CA PHE A 352 -10.07 -2.14 -21.89
C PHE A 352 -10.27 -1.56 -23.31
N LEU A 353 -10.05 -2.39 -24.34
CA LEU A 353 -10.28 -2.07 -25.75
C LEU A 353 -11.57 -2.69 -26.30
N SER A 354 -12.41 -3.34 -25.48
CA SER A 354 -13.68 -3.89 -25.95
C SER A 354 -14.58 -2.78 -26.51
N GLN A 355 -15.39 -3.09 -27.51
CA GLN A 355 -16.31 -2.10 -28.11
C GLN A 355 -17.24 -1.49 -27.06
N GLN A 356 -17.70 -2.29 -26.10
CA GLN A 356 -18.53 -1.86 -24.98
C GLN A 356 -17.80 -0.86 -24.07
N THR A 357 -16.55 -1.16 -23.71
CA THR A 357 -15.72 -0.27 -22.89
C THR A 357 -15.47 1.07 -23.58
N GLN A 358 -15.12 1.04 -24.87
CA GLN A 358 -14.87 2.24 -25.66
C GLN A 358 -16.14 3.10 -25.81
N ALA A 359 -17.28 2.46 -26.08
CA ALA A 359 -18.56 3.15 -26.25
C ALA A 359 -19.02 3.87 -24.99
N LEU A 360 -18.80 3.32 -23.78
CA LEU A 360 -19.08 4.05 -22.56
C LEU A 360 -18.00 5.09 -22.25
N ARG A 361 -16.70 4.75 -22.42
CA ARG A 361 -15.59 5.71 -22.20
C ARG A 361 -15.85 7.03 -22.92
N ASP A 362 -16.28 6.98 -24.17
CA ASP A 362 -16.51 8.16 -25.01
C ASP A 362 -17.73 9.00 -24.57
N LYS A 363 -18.56 8.47 -23.66
CA LYS A 363 -19.70 9.15 -23.04
C LYS A 363 -19.38 9.73 -21.65
N VAL A 364 -18.16 9.49 -21.15
CA VAL A 364 -17.72 9.98 -19.82
C VAL A 364 -17.00 11.32 -19.96
N SER A 365 -17.33 12.26 -19.09
CA SER A 365 -16.61 13.53 -18.94
C SER A 365 -16.33 13.84 -17.47
N MET A 366 -15.30 14.67 -17.21
CA MET A 366 -14.97 15.15 -15.87
C MET A 366 -15.24 16.66 -15.79
N VAL A 367 -15.89 17.10 -14.72
CA VAL A 367 -16.11 18.53 -14.43
C VAL A 367 -15.67 18.85 -13.01
N LEU A 368 -15.13 20.05 -12.81
CA LEU A 368 -14.73 20.51 -11.47
C LEU A 368 -15.97 20.77 -10.61
N ASP A 369 -16.02 20.19 -9.42
CA ASP A 369 -17.05 20.45 -8.41
C ASP A 369 -16.41 21.05 -7.16
N ALA A 370 -16.91 22.21 -6.74
CA ALA A 370 -16.33 22.99 -5.64
C ALA A 370 -16.42 22.29 -4.28
N GLU A 371 -17.44 21.45 -4.05
CA GLU A 371 -17.57 20.67 -2.82
C GLU A 371 -16.54 19.54 -2.79
N VAL A 372 -16.40 18.82 -3.91
CA VAL A 372 -15.43 17.73 -4.05
C VAL A 372 -13.99 18.26 -3.95
N ASP A 373 -13.71 19.37 -4.63
CA ASP A 373 -12.39 20.02 -4.60
C ASP A 373 -12.05 20.54 -3.19
N GLY A 374 -12.98 21.24 -2.54
CA GLY A 374 -12.77 21.77 -1.19
C GLY A 374 -12.64 20.69 -0.11
N ALA A 375 -13.18 19.49 -0.34
CA ALA A 375 -13.03 18.36 0.58
C ALA A 375 -11.69 17.62 0.40
N TYR A 376 -11.08 17.69 -0.78
CA TYR A 376 -9.85 16.97 -1.08
C TYR A 376 -8.62 17.60 -0.40
N PRO A 377 -7.66 16.81 0.08
CA PRO A 377 -7.62 15.34 0.14
C PRO A 377 -8.14 14.77 1.47
N LYS A 378 -8.78 15.58 2.32
CA LYS A 378 -9.30 15.10 3.60
C LYS A 378 -10.42 14.08 3.41
N ARG A 379 -11.22 14.22 2.34
CA ARG A 379 -12.24 13.25 1.93
C ARG A 379 -12.20 13.07 0.41
N TRP A 380 -12.45 11.85 -0.03
CA TRP A 380 -12.43 11.46 -1.44
C TRP A 380 -13.87 11.23 -1.93
N ILE A 381 -14.66 12.31 -1.96
CA ILE A 381 -16.07 12.25 -2.32
C ILE A 381 -16.22 11.87 -3.80
N GLY A 382 -17.09 10.91 -4.09
CA GLY A 382 -17.49 10.53 -5.43
C GLY A 382 -18.84 11.11 -5.78
N LYS A 383 -18.96 11.79 -6.92
CA LYS A 383 -20.22 12.32 -7.44
C LYS A 383 -20.32 12.08 -8.94
N VAL A 384 -21.48 11.60 -9.38
CA VAL A 384 -21.78 11.41 -10.81
C VAL A 384 -23.18 11.90 -11.14
N THR A 385 -23.35 12.43 -12.35
CA THR A 385 -24.65 12.61 -13.00
C THR A 385 -24.73 11.65 -14.17
N VAL A 386 -25.74 10.80 -14.17
CA VAL A 386 -26.00 9.79 -15.20
C VAL A 386 -27.24 10.18 -15.97
N THR A 387 -27.08 10.42 -17.27
CA THR A 387 -28.21 10.55 -18.19
C THR A 387 -28.44 9.20 -18.85
N THR A 388 -29.65 8.65 -18.72
CA THR A 388 -30.02 7.36 -19.31
C THR A 388 -30.57 7.53 -20.72
N THR A 389 -30.61 6.44 -21.49
CA THR A 389 -31.14 6.41 -22.86
C THR A 389 -32.66 6.66 -22.93
N ASP A 390 -33.39 6.41 -21.84
CA ASP A 390 -34.81 6.76 -21.68
C ASP A 390 -35.05 8.21 -21.21
N GLY A 391 -33.98 9.01 -21.05
CA GLY A 391 -34.05 10.44 -20.72
C GLY A 391 -34.09 10.78 -19.24
N ARG A 392 -34.02 9.81 -18.32
CA ARG A 392 -33.86 10.11 -16.88
C ARG A 392 -32.48 10.70 -16.59
N VAL A 393 -32.43 11.56 -15.57
CA VAL A 393 -31.19 12.11 -15.01
C VAL A 393 -31.08 11.68 -13.57
N LEU A 394 -30.10 10.83 -13.29
CA LEU A 394 -29.87 10.22 -11.99
C LEU A 394 -28.58 10.76 -11.38
N HIS A 395 -28.56 10.92 -10.06
CA HIS A 395 -27.43 11.46 -9.34
C HIS A 395 -26.88 10.40 -8.38
N GLY A 396 -25.57 10.20 -8.41
CA GLY A 396 -24.85 9.28 -7.53
C GLY A 396 -23.90 10.03 -6.62
N ARG A 397 -23.80 9.58 -5.37
CA ARG A 397 -22.84 10.07 -4.40
C ARG A 397 -22.30 8.95 -3.53
N VAL A 398 -20.99 8.96 -3.29
CA VAL A 398 -20.35 8.26 -2.18
C VAL A 398 -19.51 9.24 -1.38
N ASP A 399 -19.63 9.21 -0.05
CA ASP A 399 -18.81 10.06 0.84
C ASP A 399 -17.44 9.43 1.11
N GLU A 400 -17.37 8.09 1.11
CA GLU A 400 -16.17 7.29 1.27
C GLU A 400 -16.11 6.19 0.20
N PRO A 401 -15.07 6.18 -0.66
CA PRO A 401 -14.93 5.18 -1.70
C PRO A 401 -14.64 3.80 -1.10
N LYS A 402 -14.96 2.76 -1.86
CA LYS A 402 -14.80 1.36 -1.45
C LYS A 402 -13.33 1.06 -1.13
N GLY A 403 -13.10 0.58 0.08
CA GLY A 403 -11.77 0.28 0.62
C GLY A 403 -11.24 1.32 1.60
N ASP A 404 -11.83 2.52 1.69
CA ASP A 404 -11.49 3.50 2.73
C ASP A 404 -11.96 3.04 4.12
N PRO A 405 -11.40 3.57 5.23
CA PRO A 405 -11.67 3.05 6.57
C PRO A 405 -13.16 2.98 6.94
N GLY A 406 -13.98 3.97 6.60
CA GLY A 406 -15.43 3.94 6.85
C GLY A 406 -16.24 3.17 5.81
N ASN A 407 -15.62 2.70 4.73
CA ASN A 407 -16.21 1.81 3.72
C ASN A 407 -15.24 0.67 3.34
N THR A 408 -14.67 0.00 4.36
CA THR A 408 -13.60 -0.98 4.18
C THR A 408 -14.08 -2.22 3.41
N LEU A 409 -13.15 -3.00 2.88
CA LEU A 409 -13.46 -4.30 2.28
C LEU A 409 -13.87 -5.29 3.38
N SER A 410 -14.88 -6.10 3.08
CA SER A 410 -15.22 -7.27 3.89
C SER A 410 -14.16 -8.36 3.71
N ARG A 411 -14.10 -9.30 4.68
CA ARG A 411 -13.22 -10.47 4.62
C ARG A 411 -13.38 -11.27 3.33
N GLN A 412 -14.63 -11.41 2.86
CA GLN A 412 -14.92 -12.10 1.60
C GLN A 412 -14.37 -11.33 0.40
N GLU A 413 -14.55 -10.01 0.35
CA GLU A 413 -14.01 -9.19 -0.75
C GLU A 413 -12.48 -9.20 -0.81
N ILE A 414 -11.81 -9.19 0.34
CA ILE A 414 -10.34 -9.33 0.44
C ILE A 414 -9.91 -10.71 -0.07
N THR A 415 -10.62 -11.77 0.35
CA THR A 415 -10.37 -13.15 -0.12
C THR A 415 -10.54 -13.25 -1.64
N ASP A 416 -11.64 -12.75 -2.18
CA ASP A 416 -11.93 -12.78 -3.61
C ASP A 416 -10.93 -11.94 -4.40
N LYS A 417 -10.48 -10.81 -3.84
CA LYS A 417 -9.40 -10.01 -4.42
C LYS A 417 -8.10 -10.80 -4.48
N ALA A 418 -7.68 -11.42 -3.38
CA ALA A 418 -6.45 -12.21 -3.33
C ALA A 418 -6.48 -13.39 -4.32
N LEU A 419 -7.60 -14.11 -4.40
CA LEU A 419 -7.78 -15.21 -5.36
C LEU A 419 -7.72 -14.72 -6.82
N ARG A 420 -8.33 -13.57 -7.15
CA ARG A 420 -8.26 -12.96 -8.49
C ARG A 420 -6.83 -12.55 -8.85
N LEU A 421 -6.11 -11.96 -7.91
CA LEU A 421 -4.71 -11.54 -8.07
C LEU A 421 -3.79 -12.73 -8.36
N ALA A 422 -3.95 -13.84 -7.63
CA ALA A 422 -3.19 -15.06 -7.89
C ALA A 422 -3.56 -15.73 -9.22
N ALA A 423 -4.84 -15.74 -9.57
CA ALA A 423 -5.30 -16.26 -10.86
C ALA A 423 -4.79 -15.43 -12.04
N PHE A 424 -4.69 -14.10 -11.88
CA PHE A 424 -4.15 -13.20 -12.90
C PHE A 424 -2.68 -13.50 -13.22
N SER A 425 -1.83 -13.62 -12.21
CA SER A 425 -0.40 -13.89 -12.43
C SER A 425 -0.10 -15.36 -12.74
N GLY A 426 -1.00 -16.27 -12.35
CA GLY A 426 -0.70 -17.71 -12.33
C GLY A 426 0.30 -18.11 -11.25
N GLY A 427 0.59 -17.23 -10.28
CA GLY A 427 1.59 -17.47 -9.23
C GLY A 427 1.23 -18.61 -8.26
N ALA A 428 -0.06 -18.96 -8.18
CA ALA A 428 -0.55 -20.08 -7.38
C ALA A 428 -1.75 -20.77 -8.05
N THR A 429 -1.92 -22.06 -7.81
CA THR A 429 -3.16 -22.76 -8.18
C THR A 429 -4.33 -22.24 -7.34
N PRO A 430 -5.58 -22.29 -7.82
CA PRO A 430 -6.74 -21.85 -7.05
C PRO A 430 -6.86 -22.54 -5.69
N GLU A 431 -6.51 -23.83 -5.63
CA GLU A 431 -6.53 -24.62 -4.40
C GLU A 431 -5.45 -24.16 -3.41
N ALA A 432 -4.20 -24.04 -3.86
CA ALA A 432 -3.09 -23.60 -3.00
C ALA A 432 -3.33 -22.17 -2.48
N MET A 433 -3.80 -21.26 -3.34
CA MET A 433 -4.11 -19.90 -2.92
C MET A 433 -5.22 -19.85 -1.88
N ARG A 434 -6.28 -20.65 -2.06
CA ARG A 434 -7.39 -20.73 -1.09
C ARG A 434 -6.92 -21.25 0.26
N GLN A 435 -6.16 -22.34 0.27
CA GLN A 435 -5.57 -22.90 1.49
C GLN A 435 -4.69 -21.88 2.22
N SER A 436 -3.83 -21.16 1.49
CA SER A 436 -2.98 -20.10 2.04
C SER A 436 -3.80 -18.96 2.65
N VAL A 437 -4.82 -18.46 1.95
CA VAL A 437 -5.68 -17.38 2.45
C VAL A 437 -6.47 -17.81 3.70
N ASP A 438 -7.06 -19.01 3.67
CA ASP A 438 -7.80 -19.56 4.82
C ASP A 438 -6.88 -19.71 6.04
N ALA A 439 -5.64 -20.14 5.84
CA ALA A 439 -4.64 -20.23 6.90
C ALA A 439 -4.23 -18.85 7.43
N LEU A 440 -3.98 -17.87 6.55
CA LEU A 440 -3.60 -16.50 6.92
C LEU A 440 -4.69 -15.80 7.74
N TRP A 441 -5.97 -16.12 7.49
CA TRP A 441 -7.08 -15.64 8.32
C TRP A 441 -7.06 -16.15 9.77
N GLN A 442 -6.19 -17.11 10.08
CA GLN A 442 -5.96 -17.65 11.41
C GLN A 442 -4.56 -17.32 11.94
N VAL A 443 -3.85 -16.38 11.30
CA VAL A 443 -2.43 -16.10 11.59
C VAL A 443 -2.17 -15.82 13.07
N ALA A 444 -3.05 -15.10 13.78
CA ALA A 444 -2.88 -14.82 15.21
C ALA A 444 -2.78 -16.08 16.10
N THR A 445 -3.27 -17.23 15.62
CA THR A 445 -3.21 -18.51 16.34
C THR A 445 -1.94 -19.32 16.07
N TRP A 446 -1.14 -18.90 15.09
CA TRP A 446 0.01 -19.68 14.66
C TRP A 446 1.11 -19.69 15.73
N PRO A 447 1.56 -20.88 16.18
CA PRO A 447 2.66 -20.96 17.13
C PRO A 447 4.00 -20.54 16.50
N LYS A 448 4.11 -20.67 15.17
CA LYS A 448 5.28 -20.27 14.38
C LYS A 448 4.86 -19.87 12.96
N VAL A 449 5.43 -18.79 12.45
CA VAL A 449 5.28 -18.35 11.05
C VAL A 449 6.09 -19.27 10.15
N GLY A 450 5.39 -19.98 9.27
CA GLY A 450 5.96 -20.84 8.23
C GLY A 450 5.95 -20.18 6.85
N ALA A 451 6.11 -20.99 5.81
CA ALA A 451 5.87 -20.55 4.44
C ALA A 451 4.40 -20.16 4.28
N LEU A 452 4.13 -19.03 3.63
CA LEU A 452 2.77 -18.53 3.40
C LEU A 452 2.13 -19.19 2.18
N LEU A 453 2.93 -19.59 1.18
CA LEU A 453 2.47 -20.26 -0.03
C LEU A 453 3.10 -21.66 -0.11
N SER A 454 2.32 -22.68 0.26
CA SER A 454 2.72 -24.10 0.23
C SER A 454 2.45 -24.77 -1.10
#